data_AF-A0A8S8YQA0-F1
#
_entry.id   AF-A0A8S8YQA0-F1
#
_cell.length_a   1.000
_cell.length_b   1.000
_cell.length_c   1.000
_cell.angle_alpha   90.00
_cell.angle_beta   90.00
_cell.angle_gamma   90.00
#
_symmetry.space_group_name_H-M   'P 1'
#
loop_
_entity.id
_entity.type
_entity.pdbx_description
1 polymer ?
#
loop_
_entity_poly.entity_id
_entity_poly.type
_entity_poly.pdbx_seq_one_letter_code
_entity_poly.pdbx_strand_id
1 'polypeptide(L)'
;MRYASRGLSLAVVLLFSVSLLSVFVVAQDGQNNHPTEEQPYMYFWGSDDLSECWSNFDNASTGSSSSGFGEIAFPAGDDVSVEYSCNMQSAFTDVFL
;
A
#
# COMPACT_ATOMS: atom_id res chain seq x y z
N MET A 1 -11.66 24.83 47.66
CA MET A 1 -11.68 23.48 47.03
C MET A 1 -12.71 23.33 45.89
N ARG A 2 -13.91 23.95 45.96
CA ARG A 2 -14.94 23.85 44.90
C ARG A 2 -14.56 24.41 43.51
N TYR A 3 -13.58 25.31 43.41
CA TYR A 3 -13.18 25.90 42.12
C TYR A 3 -12.25 24.98 41.31
N ALA A 4 -11.36 24.26 42.00
CA ALA A 4 -10.45 23.28 41.40
C ALA A 4 -11.20 22.06 40.82
N SER A 5 -12.26 21.59 41.50
CA SER A 5 -13.08 20.48 40.99
C SER A 5 -13.88 20.86 39.74
N ARG A 6 -14.35 22.12 39.64
CA ARG A 6 -15.06 22.62 38.46
C ARG A 6 -14.13 22.85 37.27
N GLY A 7 -12.91 23.32 37.51
CA GLY A 7 -11.88 23.45 36.49
C GLY A 7 -11.45 22.11 35.91
N LEU A 8 -11.29 21.09 36.77
CA LEU A 8 -10.98 19.73 36.34
C LEU A 8 -12.09 19.14 35.45
N SER A 9 -13.36 19.25 35.85
CA SER A 9 -14.47 18.74 35.05
C SER A 9 -14.59 19.42 33.69
N LEU A 10 -14.39 20.75 33.63
CA LEU A 10 -14.37 21.49 32.36
C LEU A 10 -13.21 21.05 31.46
N ALA A 11 -12.02 20.86 32.03
CA ALA A 11 -10.85 20.39 31.29
C ALA A 11 -11.05 18.97 30.71
N VAL A 12 -11.64 18.06 31.48
CA VAL A 12 -11.93 16.69 31.02
C VAL A 12 -12.97 16.69 29.91
N VAL A 13 -14.06 17.47 30.04
CA VAL A 13 -15.08 17.59 28.99
C VAL A 13 -14.50 18.19 27.71
N LEU A 14 -13.65 19.21 27.83
CA LEU A 14 -12.95 19.81 26.70
C LEU A 14 -12.04 18.79 26.00
N LEU A 15 -11.20 18.08 26.75
CA LEU A 15 -10.35 17.01 26.20
C LEU A 15 -11.17 15.95 25.47
N PHE A 16 -12.27 15.49 26.08
CA PHE A 16 -13.14 14.48 25.46
C PHE A 16 -13.79 15.01 24.17
N SER A 17 -14.26 16.25 24.17
CA SER A 17 -14.84 16.87 22.98
C SER A 17 -13.83 17.08 21.85
N VAL A 18 -12.57 17.40 22.17
CA VAL A 18 -11.49 17.52 21.18
C VAL A 18 -11.07 16.14 20.65
N SER A 19 -11.15 15.10 21.48
CA SER A 19 -10.84 13.71 21.08
C SER A 19 -11.79 13.20 19.98
N LEU A 20 -13.04 13.67 19.98
CA LEU A 20 -14.06 13.33 18.96
C LEU A 20 -13.81 14.05 17.62
N LEU A 21 -12.92 15.04 17.58
CA LEU A 21 -12.48 15.71 16.37
C LEU A 21 -11.27 15.02 15.73
N SER A 22 -10.98 13.76 16.09
CA SER A 22 -9.97 12.97 15.39
C SER A 22 -10.27 13.02 13.90
N VAL A 23 -9.36 13.65 13.15
CA VAL A 23 -9.45 13.75 11.69
C VAL A 23 -9.54 12.34 11.15
N PHE A 24 -10.55 12.07 10.31
CA PHE A 24 -10.58 10.83 9.54
C PHE A 24 -9.35 10.87 8.62
N VAL A 25 -8.26 10.27 9.04
CA VAL A 25 -7.19 9.88 8.12
C VAL A 25 -7.83 8.80 7.26
N VAL A 26 -8.25 9.20 6.07
CA VAL A 26 -8.53 8.24 5.01
C VAL A 26 -7.18 7.66 4.62
N ALA A 27 -6.83 6.54 5.26
CA ALA A 27 -5.64 5.75 4.91
C ALA A 27 -5.68 5.22 3.46
N GLN A 28 -6.80 5.45 2.77
CA GLN A 28 -7.13 4.99 1.43
C GLN A 28 -7.49 6.16 0.48
N ASP A 29 -7.18 7.41 0.84
CA ASP A 29 -7.55 8.57 0.00
C ASP A 29 -6.71 8.63 -1.28
N GLY A 30 -7.39 8.82 -2.42
CA GLY A 30 -6.80 9.30 -3.67
C GLY A 30 -6.05 8.30 -4.54
N GLN A 31 -5.54 7.18 -4.02
CA GLN A 31 -4.71 6.25 -4.79
C GLN A 31 -5.31 4.83 -4.82
N ASN A 32 -5.49 4.26 -6.02
CA ASN A 32 -5.92 2.87 -6.25
C ASN A 32 -4.79 1.85 -5.96
N ASN A 33 -3.99 2.11 -4.93
CA ASN A 33 -2.86 1.28 -4.51
C ASN A 33 -3.27 0.19 -3.48
N HIS A 34 -4.56 -0.09 -3.39
CA HIS A 34 -5.14 -1.10 -2.51
C HIS A 34 -6.31 -1.79 -3.21
N PRO A 35 -6.66 -3.03 -2.85
CA PRO A 35 -7.81 -3.71 -3.42
C PRO A 35 -9.10 -2.99 -3.03
N THR A 36 -9.99 -2.81 -4.00
CA THR A 36 -11.36 -2.31 -3.80
C THR A 36 -12.38 -3.35 -4.24
N GLU A 37 -13.67 -3.12 -3.95
CA GLU A 37 -14.75 -3.98 -4.45
C GLU A 37 -14.78 -4.04 -5.99
N GLU A 38 -14.44 -2.91 -6.64
CA GLU A 38 -14.47 -2.76 -8.09
C GLU A 38 -13.16 -3.20 -8.76
N GLN A 39 -12.03 -3.05 -8.08
CA GLN A 39 -10.70 -3.44 -8.54
C GLN A 39 -9.99 -4.32 -7.49
N PRO A 40 -10.37 -5.61 -7.40
CA PRO A 40 -9.82 -6.54 -6.40
C PRO A 40 -8.50 -7.20 -6.84
N TYR A 41 -8.00 -6.86 -8.03
CA TYR A 41 -6.86 -7.53 -8.64
C TYR A 41 -5.54 -6.85 -8.31
N MET A 42 -4.50 -7.66 -8.12
CA MET A 42 -3.11 -7.20 -8.12
C MET A 42 -2.51 -7.48 -9.49
N TYR A 43 -1.91 -6.45 -10.08
CA TYR A 43 -1.17 -6.55 -11.32
C TYR A 43 0.30 -6.84 -11.05
N PHE A 44 0.89 -7.66 -11.92
CA PHE A 44 2.33 -7.94 -11.95
C PHE A 44 2.91 -7.38 -13.24
N TRP A 45 4.04 -6.71 -13.10
CA TRP A 45 4.75 -6.05 -14.17
C TRP A 45 6.24 -6.37 -14.06
N GLY A 46 6.94 -6.34 -15.18
CA GLY A 46 8.37 -6.60 -15.20
C GLY A 46 8.98 -6.51 -16.58
N SER A 47 10.28 -6.77 -16.64
CA SER A 47 11.08 -6.83 -17.87
C SER A 47 10.89 -8.15 -18.64
N ASP A 48 11.32 -8.17 -19.91
CA ASP A 48 11.23 -9.36 -20.78
C ASP A 48 12.05 -10.55 -20.27
N ASP A 49 13.06 -10.32 -19.43
CA ASP A 49 13.95 -11.35 -18.88
C ASP A 49 13.65 -11.68 -17.41
N LEU A 50 12.57 -11.13 -16.84
CA LEU A 50 12.19 -11.28 -15.43
C LEU A 50 13.29 -10.81 -14.45
N SER A 51 14.28 -10.04 -14.90
CA SER A 51 15.32 -9.51 -14.01
C SER A 51 14.80 -8.42 -13.07
N GLU A 52 13.81 -7.66 -13.54
CA GLU A 52 13.15 -6.60 -12.78
C GLU A 52 11.63 -6.82 -12.76
N CYS A 53 11.02 -6.75 -11.57
CA CYS A 53 9.58 -6.85 -11.46
C CYS A 53 8.99 -6.16 -10.23
N TRP A 54 7.73 -5.78 -10.38
CA TRP A 54 6.93 -5.16 -9.34
C TRP A 54 5.47 -5.57 -9.43
N SER A 55 4.76 -5.35 -8.33
CA SER A 55 3.32 -5.49 -8.27
C SER A 55 2.66 -4.19 -7.78
N ASN A 56 1.47 -3.89 -8.30
CA ASN A 56 0.61 -2.80 -7.83
C ASN A 56 -0.86 -3.21 -7.98
N PHE A 57 -1.75 -2.62 -7.19
CA PHE A 57 -3.21 -2.78 -7.33
C PHE A 57 -3.79 -1.88 -8.43
N ASP A 58 -3.07 -0.83 -8.83
CA ASP A 58 -3.38 -0.07 -10.02
C ASP A 58 -2.73 -0.70 -11.28
N ASN A 59 -3.27 -0.33 -12.43
CA ASN A 59 -2.74 -0.74 -13.73
C ASN A 59 -1.54 0.15 -14.16
N ALA A 60 -0.54 0.33 -13.29
CA ALA A 60 0.67 1.10 -13.59
C ALA A 60 1.74 0.24 -14.28
N SER A 61 1.53 -0.06 -15.56
CA SER A 61 2.45 -0.84 -16.41
C SER A 61 3.64 -0.04 -16.94
N THR A 62 3.93 1.14 -16.39
CA THR A 62 5.00 2.01 -16.93
C THR A 62 6.36 1.34 -16.74
N GLY A 63 7.14 1.21 -17.81
CA GLY A 63 8.43 0.54 -17.79
C GLY A 63 8.34 -0.99 -17.90
N SER A 64 7.15 -1.58 -17.97
CA SER A 64 7.01 -3.01 -18.20
C SER A 64 7.39 -3.37 -19.63
N SER A 65 7.67 -4.65 -19.85
CA SER A 65 7.82 -5.22 -21.19
C SER A 65 6.65 -4.83 -22.10
N SER A 66 6.98 -4.52 -23.37
CA SER A 66 5.99 -4.30 -24.43
C SER A 66 5.50 -5.59 -25.08
N SER A 67 6.21 -6.72 -24.89
CA SER A 67 5.79 -8.04 -25.35
C SER A 67 4.65 -8.60 -24.50
N GLY A 68 4.49 -8.08 -23.28
CA GLY A 68 3.44 -8.48 -22.34
C GLY A 68 3.75 -9.75 -21.57
N PHE A 69 4.95 -10.30 -21.73
CA PHE A 69 5.45 -11.42 -20.94
C PHE A 69 6.96 -11.27 -20.73
N GLY A 70 7.52 -12.14 -19.91
CA GLY A 70 8.96 -12.34 -19.94
C GLY A 70 9.29 -13.83 -19.86
N GLU A 71 10.53 -14.15 -20.17
CA GLU A 71 11.00 -15.51 -20.37
C GLU A 71 12.38 -15.71 -19.76
N ILE A 72 12.55 -16.84 -19.08
CA ILE A 72 13.84 -17.34 -18.60
C ILE A 72 14.06 -18.71 -19.22
N ALA A 73 15.17 -18.85 -19.96
CA ALA A 73 15.57 -20.12 -20.54
C ALA A 73 16.51 -20.88 -19.59
N PHE A 74 16.21 -22.16 -19.36
CA PHE A 74 17.06 -23.06 -18.58
C PHE A 74 17.75 -24.09 -19.49
N PRO A 75 18.98 -24.53 -19.18
CA PRO A 75 19.63 -25.62 -19.91
C PRO A 75 18.81 -26.91 -19.86
N ALA A 76 18.87 -27.70 -20.94
CA ALA A 76 18.16 -28.97 -21.01
C ALA A 76 18.83 -30.03 -20.12
N GLY A 77 18.03 -30.77 -19.37
CA GLY A 77 18.49 -31.89 -18.52
C GLY A 77 18.68 -31.55 -17.05
N ASP A 78 18.48 -30.30 -16.66
CA ASP A 78 18.53 -29.85 -15.27
C ASP A 78 17.15 -29.96 -14.59
N ASP A 79 17.14 -30.32 -13.31
CA ASP A 79 15.96 -30.14 -12.44
C ASP A 79 15.97 -28.71 -11.91
N VAL A 80 14.96 -27.93 -12.27
CA VAL A 80 14.92 -26.49 -12.03
C VAL A 80 13.75 -26.14 -11.13
N SER A 81 14.06 -25.56 -9.97
CA SER A 81 13.08 -24.89 -9.11
C SER A 81 13.14 -23.39 -9.38
N VAL A 82 12.02 -22.81 -9.83
CA VAL A 82 11.91 -21.38 -10.09
C VAL A 82 11.20 -20.72 -8.92
N GLU A 83 11.92 -19.82 -8.24
CA GLU A 83 11.34 -18.90 -7.26
C GLU A 83 11.45 -17.48 -7.80
N TYR A 84 10.33 -16.76 -7.77
CA TYR A 84 10.23 -15.41 -8.31
C TYR A 84 9.53 -14.50 -7.30
N SER A 85 10.17 -13.37 -6.98
CA SER A 85 9.70 -12.43 -5.98
C SER A 85 9.77 -11.01 -6.53
N CYS A 86 8.63 -10.31 -6.53
CA CYS A 86 8.51 -8.95 -7.01
C CYS A 86 8.31 -7.94 -5.88
N ASN A 87 8.84 -6.74 -6.06
CA ASN A 87 8.64 -5.67 -5.09
C ASN A 87 7.22 -5.09 -5.20
N MET A 88 6.56 -4.85 -4.06
CA MET A 88 5.29 -4.14 -4.08
C MET A 88 5.54 -2.63 -4.19
N GLN A 89 5.17 -2.03 -5.33
CA GLN A 89 5.12 -0.58 -5.48
C GLN A 89 3.96 -0.06 -4.65
N SER A 90 4.22 0.17 -3.37
CA SER A 90 3.25 0.72 -2.46
C SER A 90 3.74 2.07 -1.95
N ALA A 91 2.89 3.07 -2.06
CA ALA A 91 3.13 4.42 -1.55
C ALA A 91 2.98 4.52 -0.02
N PHE A 92 3.31 3.46 0.73
CA PHE A 92 3.17 3.45 2.20
C PHE A 92 4.22 4.29 2.93
N THR A 93 5.06 5.03 2.21
CA THR A 93 6.17 5.81 2.78
C THR A 93 5.86 7.26 3.08
N ASP A 94 4.76 7.81 2.57
CA ASP A 94 4.42 9.21 2.79
C ASP A 94 3.14 9.32 3.62
N VAL A 95 3.23 10.04 4.75
CA VAL A 95 2.14 10.32 5.72
C VAL A 95 1.95 9.27 6.84
N PHE A 96 3.02 8.99 7.58
CA PHE A 96 2.92 8.74 9.03
C PHE A 96 3.40 9.99 9.80
N LEU A 97 2.76 11.15 9.57
CA LEU A 97 2.94 12.36 10.39
C LEU A 97 1.58 12.94 10.76
#